data_AF-A0A6M7UCR1-F1
#
_entry.id   AF-A0A6M7UCR1-F1
#
_cell.length_a   1.000
_cell.length_b   1.000
_cell.length_c   1.000
_cell.angle_alpha   90.00
_cell.angle_beta   90.00
_cell.angle_gamma   90.00
#
_symmetry.space_group_name_H-M   'P 1'
#
loop_
_entity.id
_entity.type
_entity.pdbx_description
1 polymer ?
#
loop_
_entity_poly.entity_id
_entity_poly.type
_entity_poly.pdbx_seq_one_letter_code
_entity_poly.pdbx_strand_id
1 'polypeptide(L)'
;MTPTAQIFPDPESALAGAQFADRYVLTTDGLALTAIGAAERILGRSPRWVGRLTQLRNLAVRPFGLKAGAEPDAPPETRIGIFPLISQAQGRAVLGLDDRHLDFRILVEVNDLGAGRQQVAVSTIVKTHNLLGRTYLAVIMPFHRIIVPAMLAQVLIK
;
A
#
# COMPACT_ATOMS: atom_id res chain seq x y z
N MET A 1 -22.64 -19.32 -17.18
CA MET A 1 -21.38 -19.24 -16.41
C MET A 1 -21.67 -18.42 -15.16
N THR A 2 -21.80 -19.08 -14.02
CA THR A 2 -22.07 -18.41 -12.74
C THR A 2 -20.75 -17.82 -12.24
N PRO A 3 -20.63 -16.50 -11.98
CA PRO A 3 -19.43 -15.96 -11.38
C PRO A 3 -19.32 -16.49 -9.95
N THR A 4 -18.43 -17.45 -9.74
CA THR A 4 -18.01 -17.90 -8.41
C THR A 4 -17.23 -16.76 -7.79
N ALA A 5 -17.85 -16.00 -6.90
CA ALA A 5 -17.15 -15.08 -6.03
C ALA A 5 -16.20 -15.90 -5.14
N GLN A 6 -14.92 -15.93 -5.49
CA GLN A 6 -13.90 -16.41 -4.56
C GLN A 6 -13.81 -15.38 -3.45
N ILE A 7 -14.36 -15.73 -2.28
CA ILE A 7 -14.20 -14.98 -1.04
C ILE A 7 -12.73 -15.12 -0.65
N PHE A 8 -11.91 -14.17 -1.09
CA PHE A 8 -10.55 -14.01 -0.56
C PHE A 8 -10.67 -13.38 0.82
N PRO A 9 -9.87 -13.85 1.78
CA PRO A 9 -10.12 -13.54 3.16
C PRO A 9 -9.92 -12.04 3.39
N ASP A 10 -10.76 -11.49 4.26
CA ASP A 10 -10.86 -10.09 4.62
C ASP A 10 -9.47 -9.46 4.80
N PRO A 11 -9.17 -8.21 4.43
CA PRO A 11 -7.94 -7.52 4.83
C PRO A 11 -7.48 -7.79 6.27
N GLU A 12 -8.41 -7.94 7.22
CA GLU A 12 -8.10 -8.32 8.61
C GLU A 12 -7.41 -9.69 8.77
N SER A 13 -7.63 -10.62 7.83
CA SER A 13 -6.94 -11.91 7.76
C SER A 13 -5.50 -11.80 7.23
N ALA A 14 -5.19 -10.77 6.44
CA ALA A 14 -3.88 -10.61 5.82
C ALA A 14 -2.79 -10.35 6.87
N LEU A 15 -3.17 -9.74 8.01
CA LEU A 15 -2.33 -9.60 9.20
C LEU A 15 -3.22 -9.71 10.45
N ALA A 16 -3.61 -10.94 10.82
CA ALA A 16 -4.41 -11.18 12.02
C ALA A 16 -3.75 -10.55 13.27
N GLY A 17 -4.53 -9.75 14.00
CA GLY A 17 -4.05 -8.99 15.16
C GLY A 17 -3.23 -7.75 14.82
N ALA A 18 -3.46 -7.12 13.66
CA ALA A 18 -2.87 -5.82 13.32
C ALA A 18 -3.31 -4.72 14.31
N GLN A 19 -2.42 -3.76 14.55
CA GLN A 19 -2.69 -2.61 15.45
C GLN A 19 -3.16 -1.38 14.67
N PHE A 20 -3.00 -1.38 13.35
CA PHE A 20 -3.41 -0.27 12.51
C PHE A 20 -3.93 -0.78 11.16
N ALA A 21 -5.01 -0.17 10.71
CA ALA A 21 -5.52 -0.30 9.35
C ALA A 21 -6.12 1.04 8.90
N ASP A 22 -5.91 1.40 7.63
CA ASP A 22 -6.66 2.46 6.98
C ASP A 22 -7.01 2.10 5.54
N ARG A 23 -7.97 2.84 4.98
CA ARG A 23 -8.46 2.67 3.61
C ARG A 23 -8.77 4.03 2.99
N TYR A 24 -8.22 4.26 1.81
CA TYR A 24 -8.55 5.40 0.96
C TYR A 24 -9.16 4.90 -0.34
N VAL A 25 -10.16 5.62 -0.83
CA VAL A 25 -10.95 5.23 -1.99
C VAL A 25 -11.08 6.41 -2.95
N LEU A 26 -10.99 6.13 -4.24
CA LEU A 26 -11.16 7.08 -5.33
C LEU A 26 -12.01 6.43 -6.42
N THR A 27 -12.96 7.17 -6.98
CA THR A 27 -13.72 6.75 -8.16
C THR A 27 -13.18 7.46 -9.39
N THR A 28 -13.06 6.74 -10.50
CA THR A 28 -12.54 7.24 -11.77
C THR A 28 -13.33 6.68 -12.94
N ASP A 29 -13.37 7.44 -14.03
CA ASP A 29 -14.10 7.07 -15.24
C ASP A 29 -13.13 6.77 -16.39
N GLY A 30 -13.42 5.76 -17.20
CA GLY A 30 -12.78 5.53 -18.50
C GLY A 30 -11.32 5.07 -18.46
N LEU A 31 -10.80 4.60 -17.32
CA LEU A 31 -9.40 4.13 -17.23
C LEU A 31 -9.22 2.61 -17.42
N ALA A 32 -10.27 1.80 -17.23
CA ALA A 32 -10.26 0.34 -17.35
C ALA A 32 -9.02 -0.32 -16.70
N LEU A 33 -8.67 0.12 -15.48
CA LEU A 33 -7.51 -0.32 -14.74
C LEU A 33 -7.64 -1.76 -14.26
N THR A 34 -6.53 -2.49 -14.32
CA THR A 34 -6.32 -3.70 -13.53
C THR A 34 -5.75 -3.33 -12.16
N ALA A 35 -5.79 -4.25 -11.20
CA ALA A 35 -5.23 -3.99 -9.87
C ALA A 35 -3.71 -3.73 -9.89
N ILE A 36 -2.96 -4.43 -10.75
CA ILE A 36 -1.52 -4.16 -10.93
C ILE A 36 -1.32 -2.82 -11.61
N GLY A 37 -2.07 -2.49 -12.67
CA GLY A 37 -1.94 -1.19 -13.32
C GLY A 37 -2.28 -0.03 -12.37
N ALA A 38 -3.27 -0.21 -11.49
CA ALA A 38 -3.55 0.74 -10.42
C ALA A 38 -2.38 0.81 -9.41
N ALA A 39 -1.87 -0.33 -8.94
CA ALA A 39 -0.75 -0.36 -8.00
C ALA A 39 0.52 0.30 -8.58
N GLU A 40 0.83 0.07 -9.86
CA GLU A 40 1.94 0.69 -10.57
C GLU A 40 1.77 2.21 -10.66
N ARG A 41 0.57 2.72 -10.93
CA ARG A 41 0.33 4.17 -10.93
C ARG A 41 0.45 4.77 -9.54
N ILE A 42 -0.10 4.11 -8.54
CA ILE A 42 -0.12 4.61 -7.15
C ILE A 42 1.29 4.61 -6.56
N LEU A 43 2.00 3.47 -6.67
CA LEU A 43 3.27 3.24 -5.99
C LEU A 43 4.49 3.55 -6.86
N GLY A 44 4.36 3.46 -8.19
CA GLY A 44 5.45 3.74 -9.13
C GLY A 44 5.63 5.22 -9.48
N ARG A 45 4.59 6.06 -9.29
CA ARG A 45 4.64 7.50 -9.61
C ARG A 45 4.56 8.35 -8.35
N SER A 46 5.67 8.53 -7.63
CA SER A 46 5.67 9.39 -6.44
C SER A 46 5.89 10.87 -6.80
N PRO A 47 5.03 11.81 -6.36
CA PRO A 47 5.29 13.24 -6.49
C PRO A 47 6.63 13.64 -5.85
N ARG A 48 7.33 14.63 -6.42
CA ARG A 48 8.66 15.05 -5.92
C ARG A 48 8.65 15.49 -4.45
N TRP A 49 7.55 16.09 -3.97
CA TRP A 49 7.41 16.49 -2.57
C TRP A 49 7.25 15.29 -1.63
N VAL A 50 6.66 14.18 -2.09
CA VAL A 50 6.58 12.93 -1.33
C VAL A 50 8.00 12.43 -1.05
N GLY A 51 8.92 12.55 -2.00
CA GLY A 51 10.34 12.24 -1.78
C GLY A 51 10.95 13.04 -0.62
N ARG A 52 10.64 14.34 -0.50
CA ARG A 52 11.10 15.19 0.60
C ARG A 52 10.50 14.79 1.96
N LEU A 53 9.22 14.46 2.00
CA LEU A 53 8.59 13.96 3.23
C LEU A 53 9.13 12.60 3.65
N THR A 54 9.41 11.71 2.70
CA THR A 54 10.06 10.42 2.98
C THR A 54 11.45 10.63 3.56
N GLN A 55 12.23 11.61 3.07
CA GLN A 55 13.51 11.96 3.69
C GLN A 55 13.35 12.49 5.12
N LEU A 56 12.34 13.33 5.37
CA LEU A 56 12.06 13.85 6.70
C LEU A 56 11.61 12.74 7.66
N ARG A 57 10.76 11.82 7.20
CA ARG A 57 10.40 10.58 7.91
C ARG A 57 11.66 9.79 8.27
N ASN A 58 12.56 9.59 7.30
CA ASN A 58 13.81 8.88 7.53
C ASN A 58 14.64 9.54 8.64
N LEU A 59 14.73 10.87 8.65
CA LEU A 59 15.41 11.62 9.70
C LEU A 59 14.75 11.42 11.07
N ALA A 60 13.42 11.47 11.14
CA ALA A 60 12.66 11.28 12.38
C ALA A 60 12.83 9.87 12.97
N VAL A 61 13.05 8.86 12.13
CA VAL A 61 13.23 7.47 12.59
C VAL A 61 14.69 7.07 12.87
N ARG A 62 15.67 7.90 12.50
CA ARG A 62 17.12 7.63 12.70
C ARG A 62 17.53 7.40 14.17
N PRO A 63 17.03 8.15 15.17
CA PRO A 63 17.38 7.92 16.58
C PRO A 63 17.00 6.52 17.08
N PHE A 64 16.10 5.83 16.40
CA PHE A 64 15.63 4.49 16.75
C PHE A 64 16.47 3.36 16.12
N GLY A 65 17.59 3.69 15.45
CA GLY A 65 18.52 2.70 14.89
C GLY A 65 17.98 1.91 13.70
N LEU A 66 16.86 2.35 13.12
CA LEU A 66 16.23 1.69 11.98
C LEU A 66 16.89 2.17 10.68
N LYS A 67 17.42 1.22 9.89
CA LYS A 67 17.82 1.51 8.50
C LYS A 67 16.56 1.80 7.70
N ALA A 68 16.47 3.01 7.16
CA ALA A 68 15.34 3.42 6.35
C ALA A 68 15.35 2.64 5.04
N GLY A 69 14.47 1.65 4.92
CA GLY A 69 14.36 0.79 3.75
C GLY A 69 15.40 -0.32 3.81
N ALA A 70 15.01 -1.47 4.34
CA ALA A 70 15.63 -2.70 3.87
C ALA A 70 15.38 -2.76 2.35
N GLU A 71 16.44 -2.89 1.55
CA GLU A 71 16.25 -3.31 0.17
C GLU A 71 15.46 -4.63 0.23
N PRO A 72 14.30 -4.72 -0.44
CA PRO A 72 13.59 -5.97 -0.46
C PRO A 72 14.51 -7.03 -1.08
N ASP A 73 14.64 -8.17 -0.44
CA ASP A 73 15.38 -9.33 -0.97
C ASP A 73 14.67 -9.95 -2.20
N ALA A 74 13.58 -9.32 -2.67
CA ALA A 74 12.76 -9.76 -3.79
C ALA A 74 13.32 -9.23 -5.13
N PRO A 75 13.43 -10.05 -6.19
CA PRO A 75 13.89 -9.61 -7.51
C PRO A 75 13.13 -8.37 -8.03
N PRO A 76 13.78 -7.47 -8.80
CA PRO A 76 13.14 -6.28 -9.38
C PRO A 76 11.86 -6.58 -10.17
N GLU A 77 11.78 -7.73 -10.84
CA GLU A 77 10.58 -8.18 -11.56
C GLU A 77 9.37 -8.54 -10.67
N THR A 78 9.54 -8.62 -9.34
CA THR A 78 8.47 -9.02 -8.39
C THR A 78 8.08 -7.91 -7.42
N ARG A 79 8.41 -6.65 -7.73
CA ARG A 79 8.13 -5.48 -6.89
C ARG A 79 7.41 -4.39 -7.68
N ILE A 80 6.54 -3.64 -7.00
CA ILE A 80 5.94 -2.41 -7.52
C ILE A 80 6.46 -1.25 -6.68
N GLY A 81 7.25 -0.38 -7.30
CA GLY A 81 8.04 0.62 -6.59
C GLY A 81 9.07 -0.06 -5.67
N ILE A 82 8.97 0.20 -4.37
CA ILE A 82 9.85 -0.41 -3.34
C ILE A 82 9.21 -1.61 -2.64
N PHE A 83 7.98 -1.98 -3.01
CA PHE A 83 7.19 -2.96 -2.28
C PHE A 83 7.12 -4.28 -3.05
N PRO A 84 7.51 -5.42 -2.43
CA PRO A 84 7.30 -6.72 -3.05
C PRO A 84 5.82 -7.02 -3.25
N LEU A 85 5.51 -7.60 -4.40
CA LEU A 85 4.21 -8.16 -4.70
C LEU A 85 4.11 -9.54 -4.02
N ILE A 86 3.17 -9.69 -3.10
CA ILE A 86 2.93 -10.95 -2.38
C ILE A 86 1.93 -11.79 -3.16
N SER A 87 0.85 -11.19 -3.66
CA SER A 87 -0.17 -11.88 -4.44
C SER A 87 -0.94 -10.94 -5.36
N GLN A 88 -1.49 -11.52 -6.41
CA GLN A 88 -2.34 -10.83 -7.37
C GLN A 88 -3.56 -11.70 -7.69
N ALA A 89 -4.72 -11.07 -7.74
CA ALA A 89 -5.98 -11.65 -8.19
C ALA A 89 -6.72 -10.67 -9.12
N GLN A 90 -7.82 -11.11 -9.72
CA GLN A 90 -8.70 -10.23 -10.47
C GLN A 90 -9.22 -9.11 -9.55
N GLY A 91 -8.92 -7.86 -9.90
CA GLY A 91 -9.35 -6.69 -9.12
C GLY A 91 -8.60 -6.48 -7.79
N ARG A 92 -7.57 -7.27 -7.45
CA ARG A 92 -6.80 -7.05 -6.21
C ARG A 92 -5.30 -7.35 -6.37
N ALA A 93 -4.45 -6.52 -5.79
CA ALA A 93 -3.01 -6.74 -5.63
C ALA A 93 -2.62 -6.54 -4.17
N VAL A 94 -1.82 -7.45 -3.62
CA VAL A 94 -1.33 -7.39 -2.25
C VAL A 94 0.18 -7.25 -2.28
N LEU A 95 0.67 -6.17 -1.68
CA LEU A 95 2.09 -5.89 -1.52
C LEU A 95 2.43 -5.84 -0.04
N GLY A 96 3.68 -6.07 0.32
CA GLY A 96 4.06 -5.98 1.72
C GLY A 96 5.47 -6.43 2.01
N LEU A 97 5.88 -6.20 3.25
CA LEU A 97 7.11 -6.71 3.83
C LEU A 97 6.83 -7.17 5.26
N ASP A 98 7.59 -8.16 5.69
CA ASP A 98 7.69 -8.59 7.09
C ASP A 98 9.05 -8.13 7.60
N ASP A 99 9.07 -7.44 8.74
CA ASP A 99 10.27 -6.89 9.35
C ASP A 99 10.24 -7.14 10.87
N ARG A 100 11.41 -7.11 11.50
CA ARG A 100 11.59 -7.39 12.92
C ARG A 100 10.74 -6.52 13.85
N HIS A 101 10.41 -5.30 13.42
CA HIS A 101 9.68 -4.32 14.25
C HIS A 101 8.20 -4.21 13.86
N LEU A 102 7.85 -4.46 12.59
CA LEU A 102 6.49 -4.52 12.11
C LEU A 102 6.38 -5.31 10.80
N ASP A 103 5.22 -5.87 10.58
CA ASP A 103 4.76 -6.33 9.26
C ASP A 103 3.82 -5.28 8.68
N PHE A 104 3.88 -5.08 7.37
CA PHE A 104 2.88 -4.27 6.69
C PHE A 104 2.36 -4.92 5.41
N ARG A 105 1.11 -4.61 5.09
CA ARG A 105 0.47 -4.95 3.83
C ARG A 105 -0.15 -3.72 3.20
N ILE A 106 -0.05 -3.62 1.89
CA ILE A 106 -0.73 -2.64 1.04
C ILE A 106 -1.63 -3.44 0.10
N LEU A 107 -2.92 -3.23 0.19
CA LEU A 107 -3.91 -3.84 -0.69
C LEU A 107 -4.38 -2.78 -1.67
N VAL A 108 -4.19 -3.03 -2.95
CA VAL A 108 -4.76 -2.22 -4.03
C VAL A 108 -5.90 -2.98 -4.65
N GLU A 109 -7.09 -2.40 -4.61
CA GLU A 109 -8.31 -2.99 -5.13
C GLU A 109 -8.91 -2.13 -6.23
N VAL A 110 -9.43 -2.77 -7.27
CA VAL A 110 -10.14 -2.13 -8.37
C VAL A 110 -11.47 -2.85 -8.56
N ASN A 111 -12.55 -2.15 -8.31
CA ASN A 111 -13.92 -2.63 -8.48
C ASN A 111 -14.56 -1.91 -9.67
N ASP A 112 -15.16 -2.66 -10.59
CA ASP A 112 -15.98 -2.10 -11.66
C ASP A 112 -17.34 -1.69 -11.08
N LEU A 113 -17.70 -0.41 -11.25
CA LEU A 113 -19.00 0.14 -10.82
C LEU A 113 -20.02 0.19 -11.97
N GLY A 114 -19.65 -0.30 -13.15
CA GLY A 114 -20.45 -0.23 -14.36
C GLY A 114 -20.42 1.15 -15.02
N ALA A 115 -20.95 1.20 -16.25
CA ALA A 115 -21.00 2.42 -17.07
C ALA A 115 -19.63 3.10 -17.26
N GLY A 116 -18.56 2.30 -17.35
CA GLY A 116 -17.18 2.80 -17.52
C GLY A 116 -16.56 3.41 -16.27
N ARG A 117 -17.19 3.27 -15.10
CA ARG A 117 -16.69 3.79 -13.83
C ARG A 117 -16.00 2.69 -13.03
N GLN A 118 -14.90 3.03 -12.37
CA GLN A 118 -14.17 2.13 -11.50
C GLN A 118 -13.90 2.79 -10.15
N GLN A 119 -13.94 2.00 -9.09
CA GLN A 119 -13.48 2.38 -7.78
C GLN A 119 -12.11 1.77 -7.54
N VAL A 120 -11.14 2.61 -7.23
CA VAL A 120 -9.80 2.19 -6.81
C VAL A 120 -9.64 2.46 -5.33
N ALA A 121 -9.24 1.45 -4.58
CA ALA A 121 -9.00 1.56 -3.15
C ALA A 121 -7.58 1.12 -2.80
N VAL A 122 -7.00 1.80 -1.81
CA VAL A 122 -5.72 1.45 -1.19
C VAL A 122 -5.98 1.25 0.28
N SER A 123 -5.65 0.07 0.79
CA SER A 123 -5.71 -0.22 2.22
C SER A 123 -4.31 -0.50 2.74
N THR A 124 -3.95 0.08 3.88
CA THR A 124 -2.68 -0.22 4.54
C THR A 124 -2.97 -0.86 5.88
N ILE A 125 -2.27 -1.96 6.17
CA ILE A 125 -2.43 -2.73 7.40
C ILE A 125 -1.06 -2.92 8.01
N VAL A 126 -0.93 -2.66 9.32
CA VAL A 126 0.34 -2.75 10.03
C VAL A 126 0.17 -3.53 11.33
N LYS A 127 1.02 -4.54 11.50
CA LYS A 127 1.15 -5.33 12.72
C LYS A 127 2.51 -5.06 13.33
N THR A 128 2.53 -4.52 14.54
CA THR A 128 3.76 -4.21 15.27
C THR A 128 4.13 -5.37 16.21
N HIS A 129 5.42 -5.68 16.31
CA HIS A 129 5.90 -6.82 17.12
C HIS A 129 6.35 -6.43 18.54
N ASN A 130 6.73 -5.17 18.73
CA ASN A 130 7.35 -4.69 19.96
C ASN A 130 7.14 -3.18 20.14
N LEU A 131 7.61 -2.64 21.26
CA LEU A 131 7.50 -1.21 21.56
C LEU A 131 8.21 -0.34 20.49
N LEU A 132 9.34 -0.80 19.95
CA LEU A 132 10.04 -0.11 18.86
C LEU A 132 9.14 0.01 17.62
N GLY A 133 8.45 -1.06 17.23
CA GLY A 133 7.47 -1.05 16.15
C GLY A 133 6.31 -0.09 16.38
N ARG A 134 5.79 -0.03 17.61
CA ARG A 134 4.70 0.88 17.99
C ARG A 134 5.14 2.35 17.93
N THR A 135 6.31 2.65 18.46
CA THR A 135 6.89 4.00 18.40
C THR A 135 7.18 4.41 16.96
N TYR A 136 7.76 3.50 16.17
CA TYR A 136 7.99 3.74 14.74
C TYR A 136 6.68 4.05 14.01
N LEU A 137 5.66 3.21 14.19
CA LEU A 137 4.34 3.42 13.62
C LEU A 137 3.82 4.81 13.97
N ALA A 138 3.84 5.19 15.25
CA ALA A 138 3.39 6.51 15.69
C ALA A 138 4.13 7.67 14.99
N VAL A 139 5.45 7.55 14.75
CA VAL A 139 6.26 8.55 14.06
C VAL A 139 5.92 8.63 12.56
N ILE A 140 5.67 7.51 11.89
CA ILE A 140 5.37 7.50 10.45
C ILE A 140 3.92 7.88 10.10
N MET A 141 2.99 7.64 11.02
CA MET A 141 1.55 7.87 10.85
C MET A 141 1.14 9.26 10.31
N PRO A 142 1.69 10.39 10.78
CA PRO A 142 1.35 11.70 10.19
C PRO A 142 1.76 11.79 8.72
N PHE A 143 2.92 11.25 8.34
CA PHE A 143 3.37 11.21 6.95
C PHE A 143 2.49 10.31 6.09
N HIS A 144 2.15 9.13 6.61
CA HIS A 144 1.28 8.16 5.96
C HIS A 144 -0.06 8.78 5.53
N ARG A 145 -0.72 9.48 6.46
CA ARG A 145 -2.01 10.14 6.22
C ARG A 145 -1.95 11.24 5.16
N ILE A 146 -0.78 11.83 4.90
CA ILE A 146 -0.58 12.85 3.88
C ILE A 146 -0.18 12.21 2.53
N ILE A 147 0.70 11.21 2.57
CA ILE A 147 1.31 10.62 1.38
C ILE A 147 0.33 9.69 0.66
N VAL A 148 -0.41 8.83 1.37
CA VAL A 148 -1.27 7.82 0.71
C VAL A 148 -2.36 8.43 -0.17
N PRO A 149 -3.12 9.46 0.26
CA PRO A 149 -4.10 10.11 -0.62
C PRO A 149 -3.46 10.73 -1.86
N ALA A 150 -2.26 11.31 -1.72
CA ALA A 150 -1.53 11.91 -2.83
C ALA A 150 -1.01 10.88 -3.84
N MET A 151 -0.60 9.71 -3.37
CA MET A 151 -0.23 8.57 -4.20
C MET A 151 -1.47 7.99 -4.90
N LEU A 152 -2.60 7.86 -4.19
CA LEU A 152 -3.87 7.41 -4.79
C LEU A 152 -4.35 8.37 -5.91
N ALA A 153 -4.17 9.68 -5.73
CA ALA A 153 -4.52 10.67 -6.75
C ALA A 153 -3.73 10.51 -8.07
N GLN A 154 -2.58 9.81 -8.07
CA GLN A 154 -1.79 9.54 -9.29
C GLN A 154 -2.53 8.64 -10.29
N VAL A 155 -3.55 7.91 -9.82
CA VAL A 155 -4.44 7.11 -10.69
C VAL A 155 -5.10 7.97 -11.77
N LEU A 156 -5.43 9.22 -11.44
CA LEU A 156 -6.12 10.16 -12.33
C LEU A 156 -5.21 10.77 -13.40
N ILE A 157 -3.89 10.64 -13.24
CA ILE A 157 -2.93 11.20 -14.18
C ILE A 157 -2.75 10.18 -15.32
N LYS A 158 -3.18 10.57 -16.53
CA LYS A 158 -3.02 9.78 -17.76
C LYS A 158 -1.53 9.60 -18.08
#